data_AF-A0A7C7NQ46-F1
#
_entry.id   AF-A0A7C7NQ46-F1
#
_cell.length_a   1.000
_cell.length_b   1.000
_cell.length_c   1.000
_cell.angle_alpha   90.00
_cell.angle_beta   90.00
_cell.angle_gamma   90.00
#
_symmetry.space_group_name_H-M   'P 1'
#
loop_
_entity.id
_entity.type
_entity.pdbx_description
1 polymer ?
#
loop_
_entity_poly.entity_id
_entity_poly.type
_entity_poly.pdbx_seq_one_letter_code
_entity_poly.pdbx_strand_id
1 'polypeptide(L)' 'MPGIVVKKDENFESAYRRFKKQVDRNLIVTEARSRRFYEPPTEKRKKRKINARKKILKRLYMMRRYEARL' A
#
# COMPACT_ATOMS: atom_id res chain seq x y z
N MET A 1 -5.95 -8.20 -11.43
CA MET A 1 -7.03 -7.97 -10.44
C MET A 1 -6.82 -8.97 -9.29
N PRO A 2 -6.93 -8.58 -8.02
CA PRO A 2 -6.70 -9.49 -6.90
C PRO A 2 -7.82 -10.52 -6.85
N GLY A 3 -7.45 -11.77 -6.61
CA GLY A 3 -8.34 -12.91 -6.54
C GLY A 3 -7.74 -13.92 -5.58
N ILE A 4 -8.58 -14.45 -4.69
CA ILE A 4 -8.21 -15.48 -3.74
C ILE A 4 -9.05 -16.72 -3.99
N VAL A 5 -8.44 -17.89 -3.88
CA VAL A 5 -9.16 -19.16 -3.86
C VAL A 5 -9.27 -19.59 -2.41
N VAL A 6 -10.51 -19.74 -1.94
CA VAL A 6 -10.82 -20.18 -0.57
C VAL A 6 -10.71 -21.70 -0.52
N LYS A 7 -9.95 -22.22 0.44
CA LYS A 7 -9.85 -23.67 0.68
C LYS A 7 -11.01 -24.13 1.57
N LYS A 8 -11.40 -25.40 1.46
CA LYS A 8 -12.57 -25.96 2.19
C LYS A 8 -12.46 -25.81 3.72
N ASP A 9 -11.26 -25.87 4.28
CA ASP A 9 -11.02 -25.79 5.73
C ASP A 9 -10.63 -24.37 6.21
N GLU A 10 -10.77 -23.36 5.37
CA GLU A 10 -10.34 -22.00 5.72
C GLU A 10 -11.46 -21.15 6.28
N ASN A 11 -11.22 -20.53 7.43
CA ASN A 11 -12.15 -19.56 8.01
C ASN A 11 -12.30 -18.31 7.12
N PHE A 12 -13.53 -17.81 6.99
CA PHE A 12 -13.87 -16.66 6.14
C PHE A 12 -12.99 -15.42 6.44
N GLU A 13 -12.77 -15.11 7.71
CA GLU A 13 -11.98 -13.95 8.14
C GLU A 13 -10.51 -14.04 7.69
N SER A 14 -9.94 -15.25 7.67
CA SER A 14 -8.59 -15.49 7.14
C SER A 14 -8.54 -15.20 5.65
N ALA A 15 -9.51 -15.74 4.90
CA ALA A 15 -9.61 -15.53 3.47
C ALA A 15 -9.77 -14.02 3.16
N TYR A 16 -10.69 -13.33 3.84
CA TYR A 16 -10.92 -11.89 3.69
C TYR A 16 -9.65 -11.08 3.97
N ARG A 17 -8.91 -11.40 5.04
CA ARG A 17 -7.66 -10.70 5.37
C ARG A 17 -6.60 -10.86 4.29
N ARG A 18 -6.48 -12.04 3.67
CA ARG A 18 -5.56 -12.27 2.54
C ARG A 18 -5.98 -11.48 1.31
N PHE A 19 -7.27 -11.48 0.99
CA PHE A 19 -7.82 -10.68 -0.10
C PHE A 19 -7.55 -9.18 0.12
N LYS A 20 -7.87 -8.66 1.30
CA LYS A 20 -7.63 -7.26 1.68
C LYS A 20 -6.15 -6.90 1.54
N LYS A 21 -5.24 -7.75 2.04
CA LYS A 21 -3.78 -7.56 1.89
C LYS A 21 -3.35 -7.52 0.42
N GLN A 22 -3.95 -8.33 -0.45
CA GLN A 22 -3.66 -8.33 -1.89
C GLN A 22 -4.19 -7.07 -2.59
N VAL A 23 -5.41 -6.63 -2.25
CA VAL A 23 -6.02 -5.38 -2.73
C VAL A 23 -5.18 -4.17 -2.33
N ASP A 24 -4.78 -4.12 -1.05
CA ASP A 24 -3.98 -3.03 -0.49
C ASP A 24 -2.57 -3.00 -1.09
N ARG A 25 -1.94 -4.17 -1.30
CA ARG A 25 -0.65 -4.29 -1.99
C ARG A 25 -0.71 -3.74 -3.41
N ASN A 26 -1.81 -3.99 -4.11
CA ASN A 26 -2.01 -3.53 -5.48
C ASN A 26 -2.50 -2.07 -5.56
N LEU A 27 -2.65 -1.38 -4.42
CA LEU A 27 -3.02 0.04 -4.33
C LEU A 27 -4.32 0.41 -5.06
N ILE A 28 -5.25 -0.53 -5.23
CA ILE A 28 -6.44 -0.36 -6.09
C ILE A 28 -7.31 0.81 -5.62
N VAL A 29 -7.55 0.93 -4.32
CA VAL A 29 -8.34 2.03 -3.74
C VAL A 29 -7.62 3.36 -3.91
N THR A 30 -6.30 3.39 -3.74
CA THR A 30 -5.48 4.59 -3.92
C THR A 30 -5.49 5.05 -5.37
N GLU A 31 -5.37 4.10 -6.30
CA GLU A 31 -5.41 4.36 -7.73
C GLU A 31 -6.78 4.86 -8.16
N ALA A 32 -7.86 4.20 -7.74
CA ALA A 32 -9.23 4.63 -8.00
C ALA A 32 -9.46 6.07 -7.52
N ARG A 33 -9.00 6.44 -6.32
CA ARG A 33 -9.08 7.82 -5.81
C ARG A 33 -8.27 8.80 -6.66
N SER A 34 -7.06 8.42 -7.08
CA SER A 34 -6.19 9.28 -7.89
C SER A 34 -6.72 9.52 -9.31
N ARG A 35 -7.52 8.59 -9.83
CA ARG A 35 -8.13 8.66 -11.18
C ARG A 35 -9.48 9.38 -11.20
N ARG A 36 -10.02 9.79 -10.05
CA ARG A 36 -11.34 10.48 -9.95
C ARG A 36 -11.39 11.81 -10.71
N PHE A 37 -10.25 12.47 -10.85
CA PHE A 37 -10.13 13.75 -11.53
C PHE A 37 -8.86 13.76 -12.38
N TYR A 38 -8.85 14.59 -13.42
CA TYR A 38 -7.64 14.82 -14.18
C TYR A 38 -6.62 15.55 -13.29
N GLU A 39 -5.40 15.02 -13.29
CA GLU A 39 -4.26 15.68 -12.66
C GLU A 39 -3.16 15.87 -13.71
N PRO A 40 -2.63 17.09 -13.87
CA PRO A 40 -1.53 17.37 -14.78
C PRO A 40 -0.31 16.47 -14.53
N PRO A 41 0.47 16.14 -15.57
CA PRO A 41 1.64 15.27 -15.43
C PRO A 41 2.68 15.82 -14.45
N THR A 42 2.80 17.15 -14.35
CA THR A 42 3.72 17.83 -13.42
C THR A 42 3.35 17.55 -11.96
N GLU A 43 2.08 17.67 -11.60
CA GLU A 43 1.60 17.40 -10.25
C GLU A 43 1.70 15.90 -9.90
N LYS A 44 1.39 15.02 -10.85
CA LYS A 44 1.63 13.57 -10.70
C LYS A 44 3.09 13.27 -10.37
N ARG A 45 4.04 13.86 -11.12
CA ARG A 45 5.50 13.68 -10.90
C ARG A 45 5.92 14.23 -9.54
N LYS A 46 5.42 15.40 -9.15
CA LYS A 46 5.69 16.03 -7.84
C LYS A 46 5.21 15.17 -6.68
N LYS A 47 3.96 14.69 -6.72
CA LYS A 47 3.39 13.79 -5.71
C LYS A 47 4.16 12.47 -5.61
N ARG A 48 4.56 11.87 -6.74
CA ARG A 48 5.40 10.65 -6.76
C ARG A 48 6.74 10.87 -6.03
N LYS A 49 7.45 11.98 -6.31
CA LYS A 49 8.71 12.32 -5.64
C LYS A 49 8.52 12.51 -4.12
N ILE A 50 7.48 13.21 -3.71
CA ILE A 50 7.17 13.44 -2.28
C ILE A 50 6.87 12.11 -1.58
N ASN A 51 6.04 11.24 -2.17
CA ASN A 51 5.69 9.95 -1.59
C ASN A 51 6.89 9.02 -1.46
N ALA A 52 7.79 9.01 -2.45
CA ALA A 52 9.04 8.25 -2.38
C ALA A 52 9.94 8.73 -1.22
N ARG A 53 10.13 10.05 -1.10
CA ARG A 53 10.91 10.64 0.01
C ARG A 53 10.29 10.31 1.37
N LYS A 54 8.98 10.47 1.53
CA LYS A 54 8.27 10.12 2.78
C LYS A 54 8.44 8.64 3.14
N LYS A 55 8.39 7.73 2.16
CA LYS A 55 8.58 6.29 2.39
C LYS A 55 9.99 5.97 2.88
N ILE A 56 11.01 6.59 2.28
CA ILE A 56 12.42 6.42 2.69
C ILE A 56 12.64 6.95 4.11
N LEU A 57 12.19 8.17 4.40
CA LEU A 57 12.33 8.78 5.73
C LEU A 57 11.64 7.95 6.82
N LYS A 58 10.43 7.44 6.54
CA LYS A 58 9.72 6.54 7.47
C LYS A 58 10.50 5.25 7.71
N ARG A 59 11.12 4.68 6.68
CA ARG A 59 11.95 3.46 6.82
C ARG A 59 13.17 3.73 7.69
N LEU A 60 13.91 4.81 7.42
CA LEU A 60 15.09 5.20 8.20
C LEU A 60 14.73 5.46 9.67
N TYR A 61 13.63 6.16 9.92
CA TYR A 61 13.13 6.40 11.28
C TYR A 61 12.85 5.09 12.03
N MET A 62 12.18 4.13 11.37
CA MET A 62 11.87 2.83 12.00
C MET A 62 13.13 2.00 12.27
N MET A 63 14.13 2.04 11.37
CA MET A 63 15.42 1.36 11.58
C MET A 63 16.15 1.93 12.80
N ARG A 64 16.32 3.25 12.87
CA ARG A 64 16.97 3.93 14.01
C ARG A 64 16.26 3.64 15.34
N ARG A 65 14.93 3.61 15.34
CA ARG A 65 14.14 3.28 16.53
C ARG A 65 14.35 1.83 16.99
N TYR A 66 14.56 0.91 16.05
CA TYR A 66 14.84 -0.49 16.37
C TYR A 66 16.24 -0.65 16.92
N GLU A 67 17.24 -0.03 16.28
CA GLU A 67 18.63 0.00 16.73
C GLU A 67 18.75 0.59 18.15
N ALA A 68 18.03 1.67 18.46
CA ALA A 68 18.04 2.29 19.79
C ALA A 68 17.33 1.47 20.89
N ARG A 69 16.65 0.38 20.55
CA ARG A 69 15.95 -0.50 21.50
C ARG A 69 16.75 -1.77 21.79
N LEU A 70 17.71 -2.12 20.94
CA LEU A 70 18.70 -3.18 21.17
C LEU A 70 19.80 -2.66 22.11
#